data_AF-A0A958UBC9-F1
#
_entry.id   AF-A0A958UBC9-F1
#
_cell.length_a   1.000
_cell.length_b   1.000
_cell.length_c   1.000
_cell.angle_alpha   90.00
_cell.angle_beta   90.00
_cell.angle_gamma   90.00
#
_symmetry.space_group_name_H-M   'P 1'
#
loop_
_entity.id
_entity.type
_entity.pdbx_description
1 polymer ?
#
loop_
_entity_poly.entity_id
_entity_poly.type
_entity_poly.pdbx_seq_one_letter_code
_entity_poly.pdbx_strand_id
1 'polypeptide(L)'
;MKLLRYITPHYPPYDIIPTRNVTFAFNHIGYNTIEQYGDNRFYCFDDLGIEPIGRFFGKDCNVVGEILLSRHELFLKHRIKTHCTTNLNAQEIEEHYGNRVRSRMREMFNLVGFDNNSKDKRK
;
A
#
# COMPACT_ATOMS: atom_id res chain seq x y z
N MET A 1 -17.79 7.70 -7.15
CA MET A 1 -17.61 6.26 -7.48
C MET A 1 -18.18 5.31 -6.39
N LYS A 2 -19.45 5.44 -5.96
CA LYS A 2 -20.07 4.48 -5.01
C LYS A 2 -21.07 3.51 -5.67
N LEU A 3 -21.63 3.89 -6.82
CA LEU A 3 -22.63 3.10 -7.57
C LEU A 3 -22.08 1.77 -8.13
N LEU A 4 -20.82 1.75 -8.57
CA LEU A 4 -20.20 0.56 -9.17
C LEU A 4 -20.22 -0.65 -8.22
N ARG A 5 -20.10 -0.42 -6.90
CA ARG A 5 -20.12 -1.48 -5.87
C ARG A 5 -21.45 -2.24 -5.81
N TYR A 6 -22.55 -1.61 -6.23
CA TYR A 6 -23.87 -2.23 -6.28
C TYR A 6 -24.13 -2.99 -7.59
N ILE A 7 -23.40 -2.65 -8.65
CA ILE A 7 -23.51 -3.30 -9.97
C ILE A 7 -22.65 -4.57 -10.00
N THR A 8 -21.51 -4.56 -9.31
CA THR A 8 -20.57 -5.69 -9.27
C THR A 8 -20.24 -6.12 -7.84
N PRO A 9 -21.22 -6.60 -7.05
CA PRO A 9 -21.04 -6.93 -5.63
C PRO A 9 -20.10 -8.12 -5.38
N HIS A 10 -19.89 -8.97 -6.39
CA HIS A 10 -18.99 -10.13 -6.32
C HIS A 10 -17.50 -9.75 -6.35
N TYR A 11 -17.18 -8.50 -6.73
CA TYR A 11 -15.81 -8.02 -6.74
C TYR A 11 -15.51 -7.28 -5.44
N PRO A 12 -14.39 -7.58 -4.77
CA PRO A 12 -13.99 -6.83 -3.59
C PRO A 12 -13.86 -5.34 -3.96
N PRO A 13 -14.51 -4.44 -3.22
CA PRO A 13 -14.50 -3.02 -3.54
C PRO A 13 -13.18 -2.39 -3.08
N TYR A 14 -12.12 -2.55 -3.86
CA TYR A 14 -10.82 -1.97 -3.54
C TYR A 14 -10.88 -0.44 -3.49
N ASP A 15 -10.45 0.12 -2.36
CA ASP A 15 -10.17 1.55 -2.23
C ASP A 15 -8.75 1.81 -2.77
N ILE A 16 -8.65 2.69 -3.78
CA ILE A 16 -7.35 3.12 -4.32
C ILE A 16 -6.90 4.33 -3.51
N ILE A 17 -5.78 4.19 -2.80
CA ILE A 17 -5.26 5.18 -1.87
C ILE A 17 -3.82 5.54 -2.26
N PRO A 18 -3.55 6.77 -2.69
CA PRO A 18 -2.19 7.24 -2.89
C PRO A 18 -1.40 7.18 -1.57
N THR A 19 -0.23 6.56 -1.57
CA THR A 19 0.61 6.39 -0.36
C THR A 19 0.99 7.71 0.29
N ARG A 20 1.18 8.77 -0.50
CA ARG A 20 1.41 10.13 0.04
C ARG A 20 0.29 10.61 0.96
N ASN A 21 -0.97 10.28 0.63
CA ASN A 21 -2.12 10.65 1.48
C ASN A 21 -2.11 9.91 2.82
N VAL A 22 -1.60 8.67 2.84
CA VAL A 22 -1.40 7.91 4.07
C VAL A 22 -0.40 8.61 4.97
N THR A 23 0.74 9.04 4.43
CA THR A 23 1.72 9.80 5.22
C THR A 23 1.16 11.13 5.72
N PHE A 24 0.41 11.87 4.88
CA PHE A 24 -0.22 13.11 5.32
C PHE A 24 -1.24 12.91 6.43
N ALA A 25 -2.04 11.84 6.36
CA ALA A 25 -2.93 11.47 7.44
C ALA A 25 -2.13 11.18 8.73
N PHE A 26 -1.05 10.39 8.65
CA PHE A 26 -0.23 10.09 9.82
C PHE A 26 0.38 11.34 10.46
N ASN A 27 0.83 12.31 9.67
CA ASN A 27 1.37 13.56 10.21
C ASN A 27 0.32 14.35 11.00
N HIS A 28 -0.97 14.16 10.71
CA HIS A 28 -2.07 14.86 11.37
C HIS A 28 -2.67 14.09 12.55
N ILE A 29 -2.95 12.79 12.38
CA ILE A 29 -3.67 11.96 13.37
C ILE A 29 -2.81 10.82 13.96
N GLY A 30 -1.55 10.71 13.56
CA GLY A 30 -0.59 9.77 14.12
C GLY A 30 -0.90 8.30 13.85
N TYR A 31 -0.57 7.46 14.82
CA TYR A 31 -0.62 6.00 14.75
C TYR A 31 -2.01 5.41 14.43
N ASN A 32 -3.10 6.15 14.70
CA ASN A 32 -4.45 5.75 14.26
C ASN A 32 -4.53 5.53 12.74
N THR A 33 -3.67 6.20 11.96
CA THR A 33 -3.56 6.01 10.51
C THR A 33 -3.11 4.60 10.16
N ILE A 34 -2.14 4.06 10.91
CA ILE A 34 -1.60 2.72 10.67
C ILE A 34 -2.68 1.68 10.94
N GLU A 35 -3.43 1.82 12.04
CA GLU A 35 -4.55 0.96 12.37
C GLU A 35 -5.67 1.04 11.30
N GLN A 36 -6.00 2.25 10.86
CA GLN A 36 -7.06 2.48 9.87
C GLN A 36 -6.76 1.77 8.54
N TYR A 37 -5.53 1.83 8.04
CA TYR A 37 -5.15 1.20 6.77
C TYR A 37 -4.64 -0.24 6.93
N GLY A 38 -4.35 -0.65 8.17
CA GLY A 38 -4.06 -2.02 8.57
C GLY A 38 -5.31 -2.85 8.88
N ASP A 39 -6.51 -2.38 8.52
CA ASP A 39 -7.79 -3.05 8.82
C ASP A 39 -8.19 -4.12 7.79
N ASN A 40 -9.36 -4.73 7.97
CA ASN A 40 -9.84 -5.82 7.11
C ASN A 40 -10.43 -5.37 5.75
N ARG A 41 -10.34 -4.08 5.38
CA ARG A 41 -10.83 -3.60 4.08
C ARG A 41 -9.89 -3.98 2.95
N PHE A 42 -10.38 -3.80 1.73
CA PHE A 42 -9.65 -4.09 0.51
C PHE A 42 -8.98 -2.81 -0.01
N TYR A 43 -7.65 -2.81 -0.08
CA TYR A 43 -6.89 -1.64 -0.53
C TYR A 43 -6.00 -1.93 -1.74
N CYS A 44 -5.89 -0.91 -2.59
CA CYS A 44 -4.83 -0.75 -3.56
C CYS A 44 -4.03 0.50 -3.19
N PHE A 45 -2.79 0.34 -2.75
CA PHE A 45 -1.92 1.48 -2.45
C PHE A 45 -1.19 1.94 -3.71
N ASP A 46 -1.48 3.17 -4.12
CA ASP A 46 -0.96 3.74 -5.36
C ASP A 46 0.33 4.50 -5.13
N ASP A 47 1.30 4.35 -6.04
CA ASP A 47 2.63 4.95 -6.00
C ASP A 47 3.46 4.59 -4.74
N LEU A 48 3.61 3.30 -4.45
CA LEU A 48 4.45 2.82 -3.35
C LEU A 48 5.92 3.27 -3.50
N GLY A 49 6.45 3.91 -2.46
CA GLY A 49 7.86 4.29 -2.30
C GLY A 49 8.19 5.72 -2.73
N ILE A 50 7.20 6.50 -3.19
CA ILE A 50 7.38 7.95 -3.44
C ILE A 50 6.96 8.80 -2.24
N GLU A 51 6.32 8.20 -1.25
CA GLU A 51 5.84 8.92 -0.08
C GLU A 51 6.99 9.40 0.81
N PRO A 52 6.86 10.57 1.45
CA PRO A 52 7.85 11.02 2.41
C PRO A 52 7.79 10.17 3.68
N ILE A 53 8.85 10.25 4.48
CA ILE A 53 8.85 9.73 5.86
C ILE A 53 7.79 10.48 6.66
N GLY A 54 6.93 9.73 7.36
CA GLY A 54 5.93 10.33 8.25
C GLY A 54 6.56 10.83 9.53
N ARG A 55 6.07 11.94 10.04
CA ARG A 55 6.54 12.57 11.28
C ARG A 55 5.37 12.95 12.16
N PHE A 56 5.33 12.39 13.36
CA PHE A 56 4.30 12.69 14.36
C PHE A 56 4.98 12.99 15.70
N PHE A 57 4.74 14.18 16.25
CA PHE A 57 5.42 14.70 17.44
C PHE A 57 6.95 14.55 17.40
N GLY A 58 7.55 14.85 16.24
CA GLY A 58 9.00 14.81 16.04
C GLY A 58 9.59 13.40 15.89
N LYS A 59 8.78 12.33 15.93
CA LYS A 59 9.23 10.97 15.66
C LYS A 59 9.00 10.61 14.20
N ASP A 60 10.04 10.13 13.55
CA ASP A 60 10.01 9.62 12.19
C ASP A 60 9.46 8.19 12.15
N CYS A 61 8.66 7.90 11.13
CA CYS A 61 8.03 6.59 10.93
C CYS A 61 7.90 6.30 9.44
N ASN A 62 8.28 5.08 9.04
CA ASN A 62 7.92 4.55 7.74
C ASN A 62 6.48 4.02 7.79
N VAL A 63 5.53 4.94 7.69
CA VAL A 63 4.09 4.71 7.92
C VAL A 63 3.55 3.59 7.04
N VAL A 64 3.88 3.63 5.75
CA VAL A 64 3.40 2.65 4.78
C VAL A 64 4.08 1.30 4.98
N GLY A 65 5.36 1.29 5.38
CA GLY A 65 6.06 0.07 5.80
C GLY A 65 5.36 -0.63 6.96
N GLU A 66 4.97 0.12 8.00
CA GLU A 66 4.22 -0.42 9.14
C GLU A 66 2.84 -0.97 8.72
N ILE A 67 2.12 -0.25 7.86
CA ILE A 67 0.86 -0.74 7.30
C ILE A 67 1.06 -2.04 6.53
N LEU A 68 2.08 -2.13 5.68
CA LEU A 68 2.38 -3.36 4.92
C LEU A 68 2.65 -4.55 5.84
N LEU A 69 3.32 -4.32 6.98
CA LEU A 69 3.52 -5.35 8.01
C LEU A 69 2.20 -5.79 8.64
N SER A 70 1.34 -4.86 9.05
CA SER A 70 0.00 -5.19 9.58
C SER A 70 -0.83 -5.98 8.57
N ARG A 71 -0.77 -5.58 7.29
CA ARG A 71 -1.52 -6.24 6.21
C ARG A 71 -0.94 -7.60 5.83
N HIS A 72 0.36 -7.84 6.01
CA HIS A 72 0.95 -9.18 5.90
C HIS A 72 0.33 -10.14 6.91
N GLU A 73 0.16 -9.72 8.16
CA GLU A 73 -0.48 -10.56 9.17
C GLU A 73 -1.94 -10.89 8.80
N LEU A 74 -2.69 -9.91 8.29
CA LEU A 74 -4.05 -10.12 7.80
C LEU A 74 -4.10 -11.08 6.61
N PHE A 75 -3.13 -10.99 5.71
CA PHE A 75 -3.01 -11.94 4.61
C PHE A 75 -2.76 -13.36 5.12
N LEU A 76 -1.87 -13.55 6.10
CA LEU A 76 -1.59 -14.87 6.65
C LEU A 76 -2.79 -15.45 7.41
N LYS A 77 -3.44 -14.65 8.26
CA LYS A 77 -4.55 -15.09 9.14
C LYS A 77 -5.87 -15.24 8.40
N HIS A 78 -6.17 -14.32 7.49
CA HIS A 78 -7.50 -14.15 6.91
C HIS A 78 -7.51 -14.13 5.38
N ARG A 79 -6.35 -14.28 4.73
CA ARG A 79 -6.20 -14.24 3.25
C ARG A 79 -6.70 -12.93 2.64
N ILE A 80 -6.67 -11.85 3.41
CA ILE A 80 -7.03 -10.51 2.92
C ILE A 80 -5.92 -10.02 1.98
N LYS A 81 -6.27 -9.86 0.71
CA LYS A 81 -5.34 -9.45 -0.34
C LYS A 81 -5.18 -7.92 -0.34
N THR A 82 -3.93 -7.50 -0.49
CA THR A 82 -3.54 -6.10 -0.71
C THR A 82 -3.00 -5.99 -2.13
N HIS A 83 -3.22 -4.86 -2.78
CA HIS A 83 -2.60 -4.54 -4.06
C HIS A 83 -1.78 -3.27 -3.92
N CYS A 84 -0.73 -3.14 -4.72
CA CYS A 84 0.08 -1.92 -4.79
C CYS A 84 0.50 -1.65 -6.23
N THR A 85 0.75 -0.39 -6.56
CA THR A 85 1.47 0.03 -7.76
C THR A 85 2.77 0.70 -7.34
N THR A 86 3.81 0.63 -8.16
CA THR A 86 5.07 1.32 -7.91
C THR A 86 5.85 1.51 -9.20
N ASN A 87 6.64 2.59 -9.25
CA ASN A 87 7.66 2.79 -10.28
C ASN A 87 9.04 2.29 -9.83
N LEU A 88 9.17 1.83 -8.58
CA LEU A 88 10.41 1.36 -8.01
C LEU A 88 10.66 -0.10 -8.34
N ASN A 89 11.93 -0.43 -8.55
CA ASN A 89 12.37 -1.82 -8.65
C ASN A 89 12.56 -2.45 -7.25
N ALA A 90 12.83 -3.77 -7.23
CA ALA A 90 12.93 -4.51 -5.98
C ALA A 90 14.05 -4.04 -5.04
N GLN A 91 15.14 -3.49 -5.58
CA GLN A 91 16.25 -2.95 -4.79
C GLN A 91 15.87 -1.61 -4.18
N GLU A 92 15.27 -0.70 -4.96
CA GLU A 92 14.81 0.60 -4.48
C GLU A 92 13.73 0.46 -3.38
N ILE A 93 12.84 -0.54 -3.53
CA ILE A 93 11.87 -0.90 -2.48
C ILE A 93 12.58 -1.37 -1.20
N GLU A 94 13.64 -2.16 -1.30
CA GLU A 94 14.41 -2.63 -0.15
C GLU A 94 15.17 -1.49 0.53
N GLU A 95 15.74 -0.58 -0.24
CA GLU A 95 16.41 0.62 0.28
C GLU A 95 15.42 1.55 0.99
N HIS A 96 14.21 1.70 0.45
CA HIS A 96 13.18 2.59 1.02
C HIS A 96 12.51 2.03 2.27
N TYR A 97 12.09 0.76 2.27
CA TYR A 97 11.32 0.16 3.38
C TYR A 97 12.14 -0.76 4.30
N GLY A 98 13.35 -1.11 3.89
CA GLY A 98 14.19 -2.09 4.57
C GLY A 98 13.84 -3.54 4.22
N ASN A 99 14.84 -4.40 4.44
CA ASN A 99 14.77 -5.83 4.12
C ASN A 99 13.57 -6.54 4.77
N ARG A 100 13.18 -6.18 6.00
CA ARG A 100 12.04 -6.79 6.69
C ARG A 100 10.75 -6.64 5.90
N VAL A 101 10.41 -5.42 5.48
CA VAL A 101 9.18 -5.15 4.72
C VAL A 101 9.26 -5.83 3.36
N ARG A 102 10.40 -5.70 2.67
CA ARG A 102 10.62 -6.35 1.37
C ARG A 102 10.45 -7.87 1.44
N SER A 103 10.91 -8.51 2.50
CA SER A 103 10.68 -9.95 2.73
C SER A 103 9.19 -10.28 2.83
N ARG A 104 8.39 -9.46 3.52
CA ARG A 104 6.94 -9.68 3.63
C ARG A 104 6.23 -9.44 2.31
N MET A 105 6.64 -8.42 1.57
CA MET A 105 6.10 -8.14 0.24
C MET A 105 6.27 -9.35 -0.71
N ARG A 106 7.38 -10.08 -0.63
CA ARG A 106 7.58 -11.32 -1.41
C ARG A 106 6.60 -12.44 -1.06
N GLU A 107 6.11 -12.49 0.17
CA GLU A 107 5.10 -13.45 0.60
C GLU A 107 3.68 -12.99 0.24
N MET A 108 3.44 -11.68 0.19
CA MET A 108 2.12 -11.07 -0.05
C MET A 108 1.76 -10.94 -1.53
N PHE A 109 2.75 -10.67 -2.39
CA PHE A 109 2.50 -10.18 -3.74
C PHE A 109 3.04 -11.11 -4.83
N ASN A 110 2.27 -11.18 -5.92
CA ASN A 110 2.78 -11.58 -7.22
C ASN A 110 3.25 -10.31 -7.95
N LEU A 111 4.49 -10.29 -8.43
CA LEU A 111 4.98 -9.16 -9.22
C LEU A 111 4.50 -9.26 -10.67
N VAL A 112 3.92 -8.16 -11.16
CA VAL A 112 3.54 -7.99 -12.56
C VAL A 112 4.26 -6.76 -13.07
N GLY A 113 5.24 -6.96 -13.94
CA GLY A 113 5.98 -5.89 -14.60
C GLY A 113 5.39 -5.55 -15.96
N PHE A 114 5.44 -4.27 -16.34
CA PHE A 114 5.15 -3.81 -17.68
C PHE A 114 6.47 -3.55 -18.42
N ASP A 115 6.53 -3.89 -19.72
CA ASP A 115 7.68 -3.55 -20.56
C ASP A 115 7.81 -2.03 -20.72
N ASN A 116 9.02 -1.50 -20.85
CA ASN A 116 9.27 -0.07 -21.04
C ASN A 116 8.58 0.51 -22.29
N ASN A 117 8.29 -0.33 -23.30
CA ASN A 117 7.58 0.06 -24.51
C ASN A 117 6.06 -0.10 -24.39
N SER A 118 5.54 -0.44 -23.21
CA SER A 118 4.10 -0.53 -22.96
C SER A 118 3.44 0.81 -23.24
N LYS A 119 2.41 0.81 -24.10
CA LYS A 119 1.66 2.02 -24.43
C LYS A 119 1.00 2.61 -23.18
N ASP A 120 1.07 3.93 -23.02
CA ASP A 120 0.33 4.65 -21.98
C ASP A 120 -1.16 4.38 -22.13
N LYS A 121 -1.76 3.76 -21.11
CA LYS A 121 -3.18 3.40 -21.10
C LYS A 121 -4.12 4.54 -20.72
N ARG A 122 -3.57 5.74 -20.44
CA ARG A 122 -4.34 6.97 -20.18
C ARG A 122 -4.65 7.76 -21.45
N LYS A 123 -4.10 7.33 -22.60
CA LYS A 123 -4.34 7.93 -23.92
C LYS A 123 -5.53 7.28 -24.62
#